data_AF-A0A7X7GX78-F1
#
_entry.id   AF-A0A7X7GX78-F1
#
_cell.length_a   1.000
_cell.length_b   1.000
_cell.length_c   1.000
_cell.angle_alpha   90.00
_cell.angle_beta   90.00
_cell.angle_gamma   90.00
#
_symmetry.space_group_name_H-M   'P 1'
#
loop_
_entity.id
_entity.type
_entity.pdbx_description
1 polymer ?
#
loop_
_entity_poly.entity_id
_entity_poly.type
_entity_poly.pdbx_seq_one_letter_code
_entity_poly.pdbx_strand_id
1 'polypeptide(L)'
;MEAGKFRGWIRILLLALGVLLLLAGTLLAYVGAAVADESGFVRRVTESLRDERVSAYAAQEIVDALIEEQPDLVAVRPLLAGTVQALISSEVARTVIGTGARAAHHLLFTDVGEDLLFTLEDVNVLVRSTLAQSHPALAQRLPESLTARLEEEFALRASSEIAGHVVRAAQRSRRWGIPLLVSGALLLGFATSFRVPLSRGFIRLGVVLVASGMSLDLVRRGGGAIVASASRDPAPRDAIMGVWDAFLLGLSGWVLALAALGLLLLAVPLGVALRSGARPVLARAWRWLRTERPGPGHRGARALGLVALGGVLVVHPGAVLSVLAALLGATAGFAGLVEGFAVLLVHVRGLDVPGIDEIAGQVRAQLKVGAGILLGTMGALVAAALVLVPSYERVWLEGAGCNGAVALCAVPLDRVVFATTHNSMAAGDEPGWLIPNHEVGIGPQLADGVRGLMIDVFYGAPAQGRVLTELADEAKSRAVYERVVGREGVEAALRIRSRLLGESTGRRALYLCHGFCELGATPLDEGLRTIARFLRGHPREVLVIVVQD
;
A
#
# COMPACT_ATOMS: atom_id res chain seq x y z
N MET A 1 5.17 -53.33 -15.53
CA MET A 1 5.84 -52.03 -15.26
C MET A 1 4.88 -50.85 -15.01
N GLU A 2 3.56 -50.99 -15.20
CA GLU A 2 2.63 -49.85 -15.11
C GLU A 2 2.15 -49.51 -13.68
N ALA A 3 1.98 -50.51 -12.81
CA ALA A 3 1.48 -50.30 -11.44
C ALA A 3 2.40 -49.43 -10.56
N GLY A 4 3.72 -49.43 -10.81
CA GLY A 4 4.69 -48.62 -10.07
C GLY A 4 4.66 -47.14 -10.43
N LYS A 5 4.48 -46.82 -11.72
CA LYS A 5 4.35 -45.43 -12.20
C LYS A 5 3.02 -44.82 -11.76
N PHE A 6 1.92 -45.57 -11.90
CA PHE A 6 0.59 -45.15 -11.47
C PHE A 6 0.53 -44.82 -9.96
N ARG A 7 1.15 -45.66 -9.13
CA ARG A 7 1.29 -45.40 -7.68
C ARG A 7 2.12 -44.15 -7.36
N GLY A 8 3.13 -43.85 -8.16
CA GLY A 8 3.92 -42.62 -8.02
C GLY A 8 3.09 -41.36 -8.28
N TRP A 9 2.27 -41.38 -9.33
CA TRP A 9 1.37 -40.27 -9.70
C TRP A 9 0.30 -40.01 -8.64
N ILE A 10 -0.36 -41.05 -8.13
CA ILE A 10 -1.36 -40.90 -7.06
C ILE A 10 -0.75 -40.22 -5.84
N ARG A 11 0.47 -40.60 -5.44
CA ARG A 11 1.11 -39.97 -4.28
C ARG A 11 1.46 -38.50 -4.52
N ILE A 12 1.90 -38.14 -5.73
CA ILE A 12 2.17 -36.75 -6.09
C ILE A 12 0.88 -35.93 -6.05
N LEU A 13 -0.22 -36.46 -6.58
CA LEU A 13 -1.53 -35.83 -6.54
C LEU A 13 -2.02 -35.63 -5.10
N LEU A 14 -1.91 -36.63 -4.24
CA LEU A 14 -2.28 -36.52 -2.82
C LEU A 14 -1.43 -35.48 -2.08
N LEU A 15 -0.13 -35.40 -2.37
CA LEU A 15 0.73 -34.37 -1.80
C LEU A 15 0.34 -32.97 -2.30
N ALA A 16 0.15 -32.80 -3.61
CA ALA A 16 -0.25 -31.52 -4.20
C ALA A 16 -1.60 -31.05 -3.65
N LEU A 17 -2.58 -31.95 -3.57
CA LEU A 17 -3.89 -31.67 -2.99
C LEU A 17 -3.78 -31.35 -1.50
N GLY A 18 -2.99 -32.11 -0.74
CA GLY A 18 -2.74 -31.86 0.68
C GLY A 18 -2.11 -30.48 0.93
N VAL A 19 -1.15 -30.06 0.09
CA VAL A 19 -0.55 -28.71 0.15
C VAL A 19 -1.58 -27.64 -0.17
N LEU A 20 -2.37 -27.82 -1.23
CA LEU A 20 -3.39 -26.86 -1.64
C LEU A 20 -4.46 -26.69 -0.55
N LEU A 21 -4.92 -27.79 0.05
CA LEU A 21 -5.87 -27.77 1.16
C LEU A 21 -5.28 -27.15 2.42
N LEU A 22 -4.00 -27.41 2.72
CA LEU A 22 -3.31 -26.79 3.84
C LEU A 22 -3.22 -25.27 3.65
N LEU A 23 -2.74 -24.80 2.50
CA LEU A 23 -2.60 -23.38 2.19
C LEU A 23 -3.95 -22.65 2.18
N ALA A 24 -4.93 -23.20 1.46
CA ALA A 24 -6.28 -22.64 1.41
C ALA A 24 -6.95 -22.68 2.79
N GLY A 25 -6.80 -23.77 3.54
CA GLY A 25 -7.31 -23.91 4.89
C GLY A 25 -6.69 -22.93 5.86
N THR A 26 -5.37 -22.72 5.83
CA THR A 26 -4.69 -21.71 6.66
C THR A 26 -5.18 -20.30 6.32
N LEU A 27 -5.24 -19.96 5.03
CA LEU A 27 -5.70 -18.64 4.59
C LEU A 27 -7.15 -18.40 4.99
N LEU A 28 -8.05 -19.36 4.76
CA LEU A 28 -9.47 -19.25 5.11
C LEU A 28 -9.68 -19.24 6.62
N ALA A 29 -8.98 -20.07 7.39
CA ALA A 29 -9.05 -20.02 8.85
C ALA A 29 -8.57 -18.66 9.39
N TYR A 30 -7.50 -18.11 8.79
CA TYR A 30 -7.01 -16.78 9.14
C TYR A 30 -8.02 -15.68 8.79
N VAL A 31 -8.55 -15.68 7.57
CA VAL A 31 -9.58 -14.73 7.13
C VAL A 31 -10.82 -14.82 8.02
N GLY A 32 -11.25 -16.03 8.39
CA GLY A 32 -12.34 -16.23 9.32
C GLY A 32 -12.08 -15.57 10.67
N ALA A 33 -10.87 -15.72 11.21
CA ALA A 33 -10.48 -15.09 12.48
C ALA A 33 -10.15 -13.59 12.38
N ALA A 34 -9.83 -13.07 11.20
CA ALA A 34 -9.42 -11.69 11.00
C ALA A 34 -10.54 -10.78 10.48
N VAL A 35 -11.53 -11.35 9.79
CA VAL A 35 -12.60 -10.62 9.10
C VAL A 35 -13.98 -11.07 9.57
N ALA A 36 -14.23 -12.37 9.64
CA ALA A 36 -15.55 -12.88 10.04
C ALA A 36 -15.78 -12.82 11.57
N ASP A 37 -14.71 -12.91 12.36
CA ASP A 37 -14.75 -12.67 13.80
C ASP A 37 -14.73 -11.17 14.11
N GLU A 38 -15.70 -10.70 14.90
CA GLU A 38 -15.89 -9.30 15.24
C GLU A 38 -14.64 -8.71 15.94
N SER A 39 -14.10 -9.42 16.93
CA SER A 39 -12.93 -8.96 17.69
C SER A 39 -11.68 -8.92 16.81
N GLY A 40 -11.55 -9.90 15.91
CA GLY A 40 -10.54 -9.94 14.87
C GLY A 40 -10.59 -8.73 13.96
N PHE A 41 -11.77 -8.46 13.40
CA PHE A 41 -12.02 -7.37 12.46
C PHE A 41 -11.71 -6.00 13.08
N VAL A 42 -12.30 -5.71 14.25
CA VAL A 42 -12.10 -4.44 14.96
C VAL A 42 -10.62 -4.19 15.24
N ARG A 43 -9.88 -5.23 15.67
CA ARG A 43 -8.45 -5.12 15.91
C ARG A 43 -7.66 -4.83 14.62
N ARG A 44 -8.01 -5.45 13.49
CA ARG A 44 -7.30 -5.19 12.21
C ARG A 44 -7.58 -3.81 11.65
N VAL A 45 -8.83 -3.34 11.73
CA VAL A 45 -9.20 -1.98 11.34
C VAL A 45 -8.44 -0.95 12.17
N THR A 46 -8.47 -1.08 13.49
CA THR A 46 -7.76 -0.14 14.38
C THR A 46 -6.24 -0.21 14.26
N GLU A 47 -5.66 -1.38 13.94
CA GLU A 47 -4.22 -1.50 13.66
C GLU A 47 -3.84 -0.88 12.30
N SER A 48 -4.73 -0.92 11.30
CA SER A 48 -4.46 -0.31 9.99
C SER A 48 -4.26 1.19 10.06
N LEU A 49 -4.89 1.87 11.02
CA LEU A 49 -4.75 3.32 11.24
C LEU A 49 -3.38 3.72 11.80
N ARG A 50 -2.55 2.77 12.24
CA ARG A 50 -1.14 3.04 12.59
C ARG A 50 -0.24 3.14 11.37
N ASP A 51 -0.69 2.61 10.24
CA ASP A 51 0.04 2.75 9.00
C ASP A 51 -0.12 4.20 8.49
N GLU A 52 1.00 4.86 8.22
CA GLU A 52 1.03 6.25 7.78
C GLU A 52 0.24 6.44 6.48
N ARG A 53 0.29 5.44 5.58
CA ARG A 53 -0.42 5.48 4.28
C ARG A 53 -1.93 5.48 4.47
N VAL A 54 -2.42 4.68 5.41
CA VAL A 54 -3.86 4.55 5.69
C VAL A 54 -4.37 5.78 6.44
N SER A 55 -3.64 6.21 7.47
CA SER A 55 -4.02 7.38 8.26
C SER A 55 -3.97 8.68 7.46
N ALA A 56 -2.98 8.85 6.57
CA ALA A 56 -2.90 9.98 5.67
C ALA A 56 -4.09 10.01 4.70
N TYR A 57 -4.41 8.88 4.06
CA TYR A 57 -5.55 8.80 3.16
C TYR A 57 -6.88 9.06 3.87
N ALA A 58 -7.11 8.44 5.03
CA ALA A 58 -8.31 8.70 5.84
C ALA A 58 -8.43 10.16 6.29
N ALA A 59 -7.32 10.80 6.62
CA ALA A 59 -7.30 12.21 6.98
C ALA A 59 -7.64 13.12 5.80
N GLN A 60 -7.14 12.82 4.60
CA GLN A 60 -7.50 13.56 3.38
C GLN A 60 -9.00 13.45 3.10
N GLU A 61 -9.58 12.24 3.14
CA GLU A 61 -11.03 12.05 2.91
C GLU A 61 -11.89 12.83 3.93
N ILE A 62 -11.49 12.83 5.22
CA ILE A 62 -12.20 13.59 6.26
C ILE A 62 -12.07 15.09 6.03
N VAL A 63 -10.89 15.58 5.67
CA VAL A 63 -10.67 17.00 5.41
C VAL A 63 -11.40 17.45 4.15
N ASP A 64 -11.46 16.60 3.13
CA ASP A 64 -12.20 16.88 1.90
C ASP A 64 -13.69 16.98 2.18
N ALA A 65 -14.24 16.07 2.98
CA ALA A 65 -15.62 16.15 3.45
C ALA A 65 -15.90 17.44 4.27
N LEU A 66 -14.96 17.86 5.14
CA LEU A 66 -15.09 19.11 5.91
C LEU A 66 -15.04 20.35 5.01
N ILE A 67 -14.19 20.33 3.98
CA ILE A 67 -14.06 21.43 3.02
C ILE A 67 -15.30 21.53 2.13
N GLU A 68 -15.90 20.41 1.74
CA GLU A 68 -17.16 20.42 1.01
C GLU A 68 -18.30 21.05 1.81
N GLU A 69 -18.34 20.84 3.13
CA GLU A 69 -19.31 21.50 4.01
C GLU A 69 -18.96 22.98 4.26
N GLN A 70 -17.66 23.30 4.40
CA GLN A 70 -17.16 24.65 4.67
C GLN A 70 -16.00 25.02 3.73
N PRO A 71 -16.31 25.60 2.54
CA PRO A 71 -15.30 25.91 1.53
C PRO A 71 -14.18 26.86 1.98
N ASP A 72 -14.45 27.69 2.99
CA ASP A 72 -13.44 28.61 3.55
C ASP A 72 -12.26 27.88 4.22
N LEU A 73 -12.41 26.60 4.55
CA LEU A 73 -11.37 25.77 5.17
C LEU A 73 -10.27 25.33 4.19
N VAL A 74 -10.43 25.56 2.87
CA VAL A 74 -9.42 25.21 1.85
C VAL A 74 -8.06 25.81 2.17
N ALA A 75 -8.02 27.05 2.68
CA ALA A 75 -6.79 27.76 3.00
C ALA A 75 -5.96 27.09 4.13
N VAL A 76 -6.59 26.28 4.98
CA VAL A 76 -5.92 25.58 6.09
C VAL A 76 -5.86 24.06 5.88
N ARG A 77 -6.17 23.57 4.68
CA ARG A 77 -6.21 22.13 4.34
C ARG A 77 -4.98 21.35 4.81
N PRO A 78 -3.72 21.80 4.60
CA PRO A 78 -2.54 21.05 5.04
C PRO A 78 -2.43 20.92 6.57
N LEU A 79 -2.81 21.98 7.30
CA LEU A 79 -2.83 21.97 8.77
C LEU A 79 -3.91 21.03 9.30
N LEU A 80 -5.11 21.06 8.68
CA LEU A 80 -6.20 20.15 9.01
C LEU A 80 -5.82 18.70 8.73
N ALA A 81 -5.25 18.39 7.56
CA ALA A 81 -4.86 17.03 7.19
C ALA A 81 -3.84 16.45 8.16
N GLY A 82 -2.78 17.20 8.49
CA GLY A 82 -1.79 16.76 9.48
C GLY A 82 -2.37 16.58 10.89
N THR A 83 -3.27 17.47 11.32
CA THR A 83 -3.92 17.38 12.64
C THR A 83 -4.87 16.19 12.72
N VAL A 84 -5.69 15.99 11.69
CA VAL A 84 -6.64 14.88 11.59
C VAL A 84 -5.91 13.55 11.51
N GLN A 85 -4.81 13.46 10.75
CA GLN A 85 -3.97 12.26 10.69
C GLN A 85 -3.37 11.91 12.07
N ALA A 86 -2.83 12.90 12.78
CA ALA A 86 -2.30 12.71 14.14
C ALA A 86 -3.39 12.28 15.13
N LEU A 87 -4.61 12.80 14.97
CA LEU A 87 -5.75 12.43 15.79
C LEU A 87 -6.16 10.97 15.53
N ILE A 88 -6.33 10.56 14.27
CA ILE A 88 -6.80 9.22 13.88
C ILE A 88 -5.81 8.12 14.27
N SER A 89 -4.51 8.40 14.16
CA SER A 89 -3.45 7.46 14.55
C SER A 89 -3.28 7.35 16.07
N SER A 90 -3.92 8.21 16.87
CA SER A 90 -3.83 8.21 18.33
C SER A 90 -4.52 7.01 19.00
N GLU A 91 -4.07 6.65 20.21
CA GLU A 91 -4.69 5.56 20.97
C GLU A 91 -6.16 5.83 21.35
N VAL A 92 -6.48 7.10 21.61
CA VAL A 92 -7.83 7.53 22.00
C VAL A 92 -8.79 7.37 20.82
N ALA A 93 -8.41 7.84 19.63
CA ALA A 93 -9.23 7.69 18.43
C ALA A 93 -9.46 6.22 18.06
N ARG A 94 -8.47 5.34 18.25
CA ARG A 94 -8.63 3.90 18.00
C ARG A 94 -9.72 3.25 18.85
N THR A 95 -9.93 3.72 20.09
CA THR A 95 -11.01 3.21 20.94
C THR A 95 -12.38 3.58 20.35
N VAL A 96 -12.53 4.83 19.91
CA VAL A 96 -13.77 5.33 19.31
C VAL A 96 -14.04 4.68 17.96
N ILE A 97 -13.03 4.60 17.09
CA ILE A 97 -13.14 3.96 15.77
C ILE A 97 -13.39 2.47 15.92
N GLY A 98 -12.83 1.82 16.94
CA GLY A 98 -13.12 0.42 17.24
C GLY A 98 -14.59 0.15 17.56
N THR A 99 -15.28 1.11 18.19
CA THR A 99 -16.74 1.04 18.40
C THR A 99 -17.51 1.15 17.08
N GLY A 100 -17.12 2.09 16.20
CA GLY A 100 -17.73 2.21 14.87
C GLY A 100 -17.50 0.96 14.00
N ALA A 101 -16.29 0.42 14.03
CA ALA A 101 -15.93 -0.81 13.32
C ALA A 101 -16.75 -2.03 13.80
N ARG A 102 -17.07 -2.10 15.10
CA ARG A 102 -17.94 -3.13 15.67
C ARG A 102 -19.38 -3.02 15.17
N ALA A 103 -19.92 -1.80 15.14
CA ALA A 103 -21.25 -1.56 14.57
C ALA A 103 -21.28 -1.94 13.09
N ALA A 104 -20.29 -1.51 12.30
CA ALA A 104 -20.18 -1.87 10.89
C ALA A 104 -20.08 -3.39 10.67
N HIS A 105 -19.32 -4.10 11.52
CA HIS A 105 -19.22 -5.56 11.46
C HIS A 105 -20.56 -6.24 11.69
N HIS A 106 -21.31 -5.85 12.72
CA HIS A 106 -22.65 -6.40 12.96
C HIS A 106 -23.61 -6.17 11.79
N LEU A 107 -23.56 -5.00 11.15
CA LEU A 107 -24.37 -4.69 9.98
C LEU A 107 -24.02 -5.59 8.79
N LEU A 108 -22.72 -5.83 8.55
CA LEU A 108 -22.25 -6.62 7.42
C LEU A 108 -22.42 -8.14 7.59
N PHE A 109 -22.49 -8.64 8.82
CA PHE A 109 -22.43 -10.09 9.11
C PHE A 109 -23.69 -10.69 9.77
N THR A 110 -24.80 -9.96 9.83
CA THR A 110 -26.11 -10.49 10.28
C THR A 110 -26.88 -11.14 9.12
N ASP A 111 -27.69 -12.18 9.40
CA ASP A 111 -28.49 -12.91 8.38
C ASP A 111 -29.49 -11.98 7.64
N VAL A 112 -29.90 -10.88 8.28
CA VAL A 112 -30.76 -9.84 7.69
C VAL A 112 -29.98 -8.97 6.70
N GLY A 113 -28.67 -8.81 6.89
CA GLY A 113 -27.77 -8.10 5.97
C GLY A 113 -27.57 -8.79 4.61
N GLU A 114 -27.73 -10.12 4.52
CA GLU A 114 -27.61 -10.83 3.24
C GLU A 114 -28.74 -10.49 2.24
N ASP A 115 -29.96 -10.26 2.75
CA ASP A 115 -31.11 -9.83 1.94
C ASP A 115 -31.15 -8.29 1.75
N LEU A 116 -30.57 -7.53 2.69
CA LEU A 116 -30.61 -6.06 2.74
C LEU A 116 -29.45 -5.34 2.02
N LEU A 117 -28.40 -6.05 1.62
CA LEU A 117 -27.30 -5.47 0.81
C LEU A 117 -27.76 -4.93 -0.57
N PHE A 118 -29.04 -5.11 -0.91
CA PHE A 118 -29.66 -4.63 -2.15
C PHE A 118 -30.69 -3.49 -1.98
N THR A 119 -31.01 -3.04 -0.75
CA THR A 119 -31.95 -1.93 -0.54
C THR A 119 -31.32 -0.79 0.26
N LEU A 120 -30.99 0.31 -0.44
CA LEU A 120 -30.38 1.53 0.12
C LEU A 120 -31.22 2.16 1.26
N GLU A 121 -32.53 1.92 1.29
CA GLU A 121 -33.48 2.51 2.25
C GLU A 121 -33.41 1.89 3.66
N ASP A 122 -33.10 0.60 3.77
CA ASP A 122 -33.13 -0.15 5.03
C ASP A 122 -31.82 -0.02 5.83
N VAL A 123 -30.68 0.16 5.14
CA VAL A 123 -29.36 0.41 5.74
C VAL A 123 -29.37 1.68 6.58
N ASN A 124 -30.08 2.72 6.10
CA ASN A 124 -30.20 4.01 6.76
C ASN A 124 -30.91 3.91 8.13
N VAL A 125 -32.04 3.20 8.19
CA VAL A 125 -32.81 2.99 9.43
C VAL A 125 -31.99 2.20 10.47
N LEU A 126 -31.21 1.22 10.02
CA LEU A 126 -30.46 0.33 10.89
C LEU A 126 -29.22 1.00 11.50
N VAL A 127 -28.47 1.80 10.72
CA VAL A 127 -27.31 2.58 11.20
C VAL A 127 -27.75 3.55 12.31
N ARG A 128 -28.85 4.28 12.10
CA ARG A 128 -29.42 5.18 13.12
C ARG A 128 -29.86 4.45 14.38
N SER A 129 -30.57 3.33 14.23
CA SER A 129 -31.05 2.55 15.37
C SER A 129 -29.91 1.95 16.22
N THR A 130 -28.81 1.55 15.57
CA THR A 130 -27.65 0.93 16.21
C THR A 130 -26.76 1.98 16.90
N LEU A 131 -26.53 3.14 16.28
CA LEU A 131 -25.83 4.26 16.93
C LEU A 131 -26.62 4.78 18.13
N ALA A 132 -27.94 4.89 18.00
CA ALA A 132 -28.82 5.34 19.08
C ALA A 132 -28.86 4.34 20.27
N GLN A 133 -28.83 3.03 20.00
CA GLN A 133 -28.82 2.00 21.04
C GLN A 133 -27.47 1.85 21.74
N SER A 134 -26.36 1.90 20.98
CA SER A 134 -25.04 1.62 21.54
C SER A 134 -24.42 2.82 22.27
N HIS A 135 -24.54 4.04 21.72
CA HIS A 135 -23.92 5.24 22.30
C HIS A 135 -24.74 6.53 22.07
N PRO A 136 -25.81 6.76 22.87
CA PRO A 136 -26.73 7.88 22.67
C PRO A 136 -26.08 9.27 22.79
N ALA A 137 -24.99 9.40 23.54
CA ALA A 137 -24.25 10.64 23.69
C ALA A 137 -23.45 11.06 22.43
N LEU A 138 -23.07 10.10 21.58
CA LEU A 138 -22.37 10.37 20.32
C LEU A 138 -23.37 10.74 19.22
N ALA A 139 -24.50 10.02 19.17
CA ALA A 139 -25.57 10.27 18.22
C ALA A 139 -26.16 11.68 18.34
N GLN A 140 -26.24 12.23 19.55
CA GLN A 140 -26.76 13.60 19.79
C GLN A 140 -25.78 14.73 19.41
N ARG A 141 -24.51 14.42 19.14
CA ARG A 141 -23.47 15.43 18.85
C ARG A 141 -23.01 15.45 17.39
N LEU A 142 -23.45 14.47 16.59
CA LEU A 142 -23.16 14.42 15.17
C LEU A 142 -24.20 15.29 14.42
N PRO A 143 -23.77 16.23 13.57
CA PRO A 143 -24.70 17.00 12.75
C PRO A 143 -25.45 16.07 11.78
N GLU A 144 -26.75 16.30 11.59
CA GLU A 144 -27.63 15.44 10.78
C GLU A 144 -27.17 15.30 9.31
N SER A 145 -26.47 16.32 8.78
CA SER A 145 -25.86 16.29 7.44
C SER A 145 -24.74 15.25 7.31
N LEU A 146 -23.94 15.08 8.36
CA LEU A 146 -22.79 14.18 8.38
C LEU A 146 -23.25 12.72 8.51
N THR A 147 -24.28 12.46 9.32
CA THR A 147 -24.90 11.12 9.40
C THR A 147 -25.57 10.74 8.09
N ALA A 148 -26.33 11.66 7.46
CA ALA A 148 -27.01 11.38 6.19
C ALA A 148 -26.03 11.06 5.04
N ARG A 149 -24.86 11.73 4.99
CA ARG A 149 -23.84 11.47 3.97
C ARG A 149 -23.03 10.21 4.25
N LEU A 150 -22.65 9.97 5.51
CA LEU A 150 -22.01 8.70 5.90
C LEU A 150 -22.94 7.52 5.60
N GLU A 151 -24.25 7.69 5.76
CA GLU A 151 -25.29 6.73 5.40
C GLU A 151 -25.33 6.47 3.87
N GLU A 152 -25.30 7.52 3.04
CA GLU A 152 -25.36 7.42 1.57
C GLU A 152 -24.07 6.83 0.96
N GLU A 153 -22.90 7.27 1.42
CA GLU A 153 -21.61 6.81 0.91
C GLU A 153 -21.25 5.40 1.40
N PHE A 154 -21.58 5.06 2.66
CA PHE A 154 -21.43 3.69 3.16
C PHE A 154 -22.39 2.75 2.42
N ALA A 155 -23.63 3.16 2.13
CA ALA A 155 -24.57 2.36 1.37
C ALA A 155 -24.10 2.16 -0.09
N LEU A 156 -23.53 3.19 -0.73
CA LEU A 156 -22.93 3.10 -2.08
C LEU A 156 -21.69 2.17 -2.11
N ARG A 157 -20.82 2.23 -1.10
CA ARG A 157 -19.60 1.39 -1.03
C ARG A 157 -19.93 -0.05 -0.58
N ALA A 158 -20.89 -0.24 0.33
CA ALA A 158 -21.36 -1.55 0.79
C ALA A 158 -22.19 -2.30 -0.26
N SER A 159 -22.91 -1.58 -1.12
CA SER A 159 -23.65 -2.15 -2.27
C SER A 159 -22.76 -2.56 -3.45
N SER A 160 -21.45 -2.30 -3.39
CA SER A 160 -20.53 -2.79 -4.42
C SER A 160 -20.53 -4.33 -4.45
N GLU A 161 -20.67 -4.93 -5.64
CA GLU A 161 -20.65 -6.40 -5.82
C GLU A 161 -19.41 -7.05 -5.16
N ILE A 162 -18.31 -6.31 -5.08
CA ILE A 162 -17.05 -6.73 -4.48
C ILE A 162 -17.19 -6.88 -2.95
N ALA A 163 -17.80 -5.91 -2.27
CA ALA A 163 -18.02 -5.98 -0.82
C ALA A 163 -18.88 -7.21 -0.45
N GLY A 164 -19.96 -7.45 -1.20
CA GLY A 164 -20.82 -8.62 -1.03
C GLY A 164 -20.10 -9.96 -1.28
N HIS A 165 -19.16 -10.03 -2.24
CA HIS A 165 -18.33 -11.22 -2.44
C HIS A 165 -17.34 -11.43 -1.28
N VAL A 166 -16.73 -10.37 -0.76
CA VAL A 166 -15.79 -10.44 0.36
C VAL A 166 -16.48 -10.91 1.64
N VAL A 167 -17.66 -10.39 1.97
CA VAL A 167 -18.44 -10.80 3.15
C VAL A 167 -18.83 -12.28 3.05
N ARG A 168 -19.40 -12.72 1.91
CA ARG A 168 -19.77 -14.13 1.69
C ARG A 168 -18.56 -15.06 1.75
N ALA A 169 -17.43 -14.65 1.16
CA ALA A 169 -16.18 -15.40 1.24
C ALA A 169 -15.67 -15.51 2.70
N ALA A 170 -15.73 -14.43 3.46
CA ALA A 170 -15.35 -14.40 4.87
C ALA A 170 -16.26 -15.30 5.73
N GLN A 171 -17.58 -15.28 5.54
CA GLN A 171 -18.48 -16.19 6.25
C GLN A 171 -18.22 -17.66 5.90
N ARG A 172 -18.02 -17.96 4.61
CA ARG A 172 -17.71 -19.32 4.16
C ARG A 172 -16.36 -19.81 4.69
N SER A 173 -15.41 -18.90 4.89
CA SER A 173 -14.10 -19.18 5.47
C SER A 173 -14.20 -19.68 6.92
N ARG A 174 -15.17 -19.20 7.71
CA ARG A 174 -15.40 -19.68 9.08
C ARG A 174 -15.88 -21.13 9.12
N ARG A 175 -16.74 -21.52 8.16
CA ARG A 175 -17.28 -22.88 8.06
C ARG A 175 -16.24 -23.89 7.55
N TRP A 176 -15.43 -23.50 6.55
CA TRP A 176 -14.54 -24.43 5.83
C TRP A 176 -13.06 -24.31 6.18
N GLY A 177 -12.60 -23.21 6.78
CA GLY A 177 -11.18 -22.97 7.05
C GLY A 177 -10.52 -24.06 7.89
N ILE A 178 -11.07 -24.35 9.07
CA ILE A 178 -10.55 -25.39 9.97
C ILE A 178 -10.70 -26.79 9.36
N PRO A 179 -11.86 -27.21 8.82
CA PRO A 179 -11.99 -28.51 8.16
C PRO A 179 -10.99 -28.73 7.02
N LEU A 180 -10.76 -27.74 6.16
CA LEU A 180 -9.80 -27.84 5.05
C LEU A 180 -8.36 -27.92 5.58
N LEU A 181 -8.03 -27.13 6.59
CA LEU A 181 -6.71 -27.16 7.24
C LEU A 181 -6.42 -28.54 7.84
N VAL A 182 -7.36 -29.08 8.61
CA VAL A 182 -7.24 -30.41 9.23
C VAL A 182 -7.18 -31.49 8.15
N SER A 183 -8.04 -31.42 7.14
CA SER A 183 -8.05 -32.39 6.03
C SER A 183 -6.73 -32.35 5.26
N GLY A 184 -6.19 -31.18 4.97
CA GLY A 184 -4.88 -31.00 4.34
C GLY A 184 -3.75 -31.60 5.19
N ALA A 185 -3.73 -31.32 6.49
CA ALA A 185 -2.75 -31.89 7.42
C ALA A 185 -2.83 -33.43 7.48
N LEU A 186 -4.03 -34.00 7.55
CA LEU A 186 -4.26 -35.45 7.53
C LEU A 186 -3.84 -36.08 6.20
N LEU A 187 -4.16 -35.44 5.07
CA LEU A 187 -3.74 -35.91 3.74
C LEU A 187 -2.22 -35.91 3.60
N LEU A 188 -1.56 -34.85 4.06
CA LEU A 188 -0.09 -34.75 4.05
C LEU A 188 0.54 -35.81 4.97
N GLY A 189 -0.01 -36.01 6.17
CA GLY A 189 0.41 -37.07 7.08
C GLY A 189 0.25 -38.46 6.46
N PHE A 190 -0.90 -38.73 5.83
CA PHE A 190 -1.17 -39.99 5.15
C PHE A 190 -0.23 -40.22 3.96
N ALA A 191 -0.09 -39.22 3.08
CA ALA A 191 0.75 -39.30 1.89
C ALA A 191 2.25 -39.46 2.21
N THR A 192 2.68 -39.02 3.40
CA THR A 192 4.07 -39.13 3.87
C THR A 192 4.34 -40.37 4.71
N SER A 193 3.33 -40.93 5.38
CA SER A 193 3.45 -42.11 6.26
C SER A 193 3.16 -43.44 5.57
N PHE A 194 2.44 -43.44 4.44
CA PHE A 194 2.02 -44.68 3.78
C PHE A 194 3.20 -45.43 3.12
N ARG A 195 3.65 -46.52 3.76
CA ARG A 195 4.70 -47.45 3.27
C ARG A 195 6.04 -46.79 2.96
N VAL A 196 6.38 -45.70 3.66
CA VAL A 196 7.68 -45.04 3.59
C VAL A 196 8.32 -45.10 4.99
N PRO A 197 9.63 -45.34 5.11
CA PRO A 197 10.32 -45.22 6.39
C PRO A 197 10.03 -43.86 7.04
N LEU A 198 9.75 -43.86 8.35
CA LEU A 198 9.38 -42.68 9.16
C LEU A 198 10.31 -41.48 8.89
N SER A 199 11.62 -41.73 8.82
CA SER A 199 12.65 -40.72 8.54
C SER A 199 12.41 -39.96 7.22
N ARG A 200 12.02 -40.65 6.15
CA ARG A 200 11.77 -40.03 4.85
C ARG A 200 10.41 -39.30 4.82
N GLY A 201 9.44 -39.76 5.60
CA GLY A 201 8.15 -39.09 5.80
C GLY A 201 8.34 -37.72 6.47
N PHE A 202 9.12 -37.67 7.55
CA PHE A 202 9.44 -36.44 8.27
C PHE A 202 10.17 -35.39 7.42
N ILE A 203 11.18 -35.79 6.63
CA ILE A 203 11.88 -34.86 5.71
C ILE A 203 10.91 -34.22 4.71
N ARG A 204 10.01 -35.03 4.13
CA ARG A 204 9.03 -34.55 3.15
C ARG A 204 8.06 -33.57 3.76
N LEU A 205 7.42 -33.96 4.87
CA LEU A 205 6.45 -33.13 5.56
C LEU A 205 7.10 -31.83 6.03
N GLY A 206 8.32 -31.91 6.56
CA GLY A 206 9.07 -30.73 7.00
C GLY A 206 9.36 -29.73 5.89
N VAL A 207 9.88 -30.17 4.73
CA VAL A 207 10.12 -29.28 3.58
C VAL A 207 8.81 -28.68 3.05
N VAL A 208 7.74 -29.46 2.98
CA VAL A 208 6.43 -28.99 2.51
C VAL A 208 5.86 -27.91 3.43
N LEU A 209 5.94 -28.08 4.75
CA LEU A 209 5.46 -27.10 5.72
C LEU A 209 6.26 -25.80 5.67
N VAL A 210 7.59 -25.88 5.56
CA VAL A 210 8.44 -24.69 5.39
C VAL A 210 8.11 -23.97 4.09
N ALA A 211 8.01 -24.69 2.95
CA ALA A 211 7.67 -24.10 1.66
C ALA A 211 6.25 -23.47 1.66
N SER A 212 5.31 -24.07 2.38
CA SER A 212 3.95 -23.55 2.54
C SER A 212 3.96 -22.25 3.37
N GLY A 213 4.69 -22.22 4.50
CA GLY A 213 4.87 -21.01 5.29
C GLY A 213 5.53 -19.87 4.50
N MET A 214 6.57 -20.17 3.72
CA MET A 214 7.21 -19.20 2.83
C MET A 214 6.28 -18.70 1.72
N SER A 215 5.40 -19.56 1.19
CA SER A 215 4.39 -19.16 0.20
C SER A 215 3.37 -18.19 0.80
N LEU A 216 2.92 -18.42 2.04
CA LEU A 216 2.02 -17.51 2.75
C LEU A 216 2.69 -16.16 3.05
N ASP A 217 3.98 -16.14 3.41
CA ASP A 217 4.72 -14.89 3.58
C ASP A 217 4.88 -14.12 2.25
N LEU A 218 5.04 -14.83 1.13
CA LEU A 218 5.07 -14.22 -0.20
C LEU A 218 3.72 -13.56 -0.54
N VAL A 219 2.60 -14.24 -0.27
CA VAL A 219 1.25 -13.67 -0.43
C VAL A 219 1.08 -12.45 0.48
N ARG A 220 1.53 -12.55 1.74
CA ARG A 220 1.47 -11.45 2.70
C ARG A 220 2.20 -10.20 2.20
N ARG A 221 3.44 -10.33 1.73
CA ARG A 221 4.27 -9.19 1.29
C ARG A 221 3.92 -8.68 -0.11
N GLY A 222 3.54 -9.58 -1.02
CA GLY A 222 3.33 -9.25 -2.43
C GLY A 222 1.89 -8.95 -2.81
N GLY A 223 0.92 -9.50 -2.08
CA GLY A 223 -0.49 -9.39 -2.44
C GLY A 223 -1.02 -7.95 -2.37
N GLY A 224 -0.54 -7.13 -1.44
CA GLY A 224 -0.97 -5.74 -1.29
C GLY A 224 -0.66 -4.90 -2.53
N ALA A 225 0.54 -5.06 -3.11
CA ALA A 225 0.91 -4.38 -4.35
C ALA A 225 0.04 -4.82 -5.54
N ILE A 226 -0.35 -6.10 -5.59
CA ILE A 226 -1.23 -6.65 -6.63
C ILE A 226 -2.64 -6.08 -6.49
N VAL A 227 -3.21 -6.07 -5.28
CA VAL A 227 -4.54 -5.51 -5.04
C VAL A 227 -4.54 -3.99 -5.29
N ALA A 228 -3.50 -3.29 -4.84
CA ALA A 228 -3.36 -1.86 -5.09
C ALA A 228 -3.27 -1.54 -6.59
N SER A 229 -2.65 -2.40 -7.41
CA SER A 229 -2.54 -2.17 -8.86
C SER A 229 -3.88 -2.03 -9.59
N ALA A 230 -4.97 -2.54 -9.02
CA ALA A 230 -6.32 -2.38 -9.55
C ALA A 230 -6.85 -0.94 -9.44
N SER A 231 -6.36 -0.15 -8.48
CA SER A 231 -6.72 1.27 -8.37
C SER A 231 -6.01 2.10 -9.43
N ARG A 232 -6.69 3.07 -10.04
CA ARG A 232 -6.09 4.00 -11.00
C ARG A 232 -5.36 5.15 -10.32
N ASP A 233 -5.85 5.57 -9.16
CA ASP A 233 -5.34 6.75 -8.44
C ASP A 233 -4.22 6.37 -7.47
N PRO A 234 -3.12 7.15 -7.38
CA PRO A 234 -2.00 6.86 -6.49
C PRO A 234 -2.37 6.90 -4.99
N ALA A 235 -3.24 7.84 -4.58
CA ALA A 235 -3.61 8.03 -3.18
C ALA A 235 -4.26 6.77 -2.54
N PRO A 236 -5.31 6.16 -3.14
CA PRO A 236 -5.86 4.91 -2.61
C PRO A 236 -4.93 3.70 -2.75
N ARG A 237 -3.94 3.70 -3.65
CA ARG A 237 -2.99 2.57 -3.79
C ARG A 237 -2.19 2.34 -2.51
N ASP A 238 -1.62 3.40 -1.97
CA ASP A 238 -0.78 3.31 -0.78
C ASP A 238 -1.61 2.92 0.45
N ALA A 239 -2.83 3.46 0.56
CA ALA A 239 -3.78 3.08 1.60
C ALA A 239 -4.16 1.59 1.51
N ILE A 240 -4.45 1.07 0.30
CA ILE A 240 -4.76 -0.36 0.09
C ILE A 240 -3.58 -1.23 0.54
N MET A 241 -2.34 -0.84 0.23
CA MET A 241 -1.15 -1.58 0.68
C MET A 241 -1.02 -1.59 2.21
N GLY A 242 -1.27 -0.44 2.87
CA GLY A 242 -1.25 -0.36 4.33
C GLY A 242 -2.35 -1.18 5.00
N VAL A 243 -3.57 -1.16 4.44
CA VAL A 243 -4.68 -2.01 4.91
C VAL A 243 -4.32 -3.49 4.76
N TRP A 244 -3.75 -3.89 3.61
CA TRP A 244 -3.30 -5.26 3.37
C TRP A 244 -2.27 -5.73 4.39
N ASP A 245 -1.24 -4.91 4.64
CA ASP A 245 -0.18 -5.21 5.60
C ASP A 245 -0.73 -5.37 7.03
N ALA A 246 -1.62 -4.47 7.46
CA ALA A 246 -2.25 -4.52 8.77
C ALA A 246 -3.18 -5.73 8.94
N PHE A 247 -4.00 -6.02 7.93
CA PHE A 247 -4.93 -7.15 7.94
C PHE A 247 -4.22 -8.50 7.92
N LEU A 248 -3.09 -8.62 7.23
CA LEU A 248 -2.31 -9.86 7.19
C LEU A 248 -1.15 -9.91 8.20
N LEU A 249 -0.99 -8.89 9.05
CA LEU A 249 0.05 -8.88 10.08
C LEU A 249 -0.01 -10.12 10.98
N GLY A 250 -1.21 -10.58 11.34
CA GLY A 250 -1.40 -11.78 12.15
C GLY A 250 -1.07 -13.10 11.44
N LEU A 251 -1.02 -13.11 10.11
CA LEU A 251 -0.66 -14.29 9.33
C LEU A 251 0.81 -14.68 9.60
N SER A 252 1.64 -13.73 10.05
CA SER A 252 3.03 -13.98 10.48
C SER A 252 3.12 -15.07 11.55
N GLY A 253 2.18 -15.13 12.50
CA GLY A 253 2.13 -16.18 13.52
C GLY A 253 1.94 -17.58 12.92
N TRP A 254 1.07 -17.69 11.90
CA TRP A 254 0.84 -18.94 11.16
C TRP A 254 2.04 -19.34 10.31
N VAL A 255 2.67 -18.36 9.64
CA VAL A 255 3.93 -18.57 8.89
C VAL A 255 5.01 -19.12 9.82
N LEU A 256 5.21 -18.50 10.98
CA LEU A 256 6.19 -18.93 11.97
C LEU A 256 5.86 -20.31 12.54
N ALA A 257 4.59 -20.59 12.83
CA ALA A 257 4.15 -21.89 13.32
C ALA A 257 4.42 -23.02 12.30
N LEU A 258 4.07 -22.81 11.03
CA LEU A 258 4.33 -23.77 9.95
C LEU A 258 5.83 -23.98 9.71
N ALA A 259 6.60 -22.89 9.70
CA ALA A 259 8.05 -22.96 9.54
C ALA A 259 8.71 -23.68 10.73
N ALA A 260 8.32 -23.36 11.97
CA ALA A 260 8.83 -24.01 13.17
C ALA A 260 8.49 -25.50 13.20
N LEU A 261 7.24 -25.87 12.91
CA LEU A 261 6.82 -27.28 12.81
C LEU A 261 7.59 -28.01 11.70
N GLY A 262 7.77 -27.37 10.55
CA GLY A 262 8.54 -27.96 9.45
C GLY A 262 10.01 -28.18 9.80
N LEU A 263 10.64 -27.21 10.47
CA LEU A 263 12.02 -27.31 10.96
C LEU A 263 12.17 -28.38 12.06
N LEU A 264 11.20 -28.49 12.97
CA LEU A 264 11.14 -29.54 13.99
C LEU A 264 11.12 -30.94 13.35
N LEU A 265 10.29 -31.14 12.33
CA LEU A 265 10.22 -32.43 11.63
C LEU A 265 11.50 -32.71 10.82
N LEU A 266 12.22 -31.68 10.37
CA LEU A 266 13.53 -31.85 9.73
C LEU A 266 14.65 -32.16 10.73
N ALA A 267 14.54 -31.68 11.97
CA ALA A 267 15.56 -31.85 13.00
C ALA A 267 15.74 -33.31 13.41
N VAL A 268 14.65 -34.09 13.47
CA VAL A 268 14.67 -35.51 13.85
C VAL A 268 15.58 -36.36 12.92
N PRO A 269 15.35 -36.44 11.60
CA PRO A 269 16.18 -37.23 10.70
C PRO A 269 17.61 -36.66 10.54
N LEU A 270 17.80 -35.34 10.63
CA LEU A 270 19.12 -34.72 10.44
C LEU A 270 20.00 -34.80 11.69
N GLY A 271 19.42 -34.71 12.90
CA GLY A 271 20.14 -34.84 14.15
C GLY A 271 20.72 -36.25 14.35
N VAL A 272 19.97 -37.26 13.92
CA VAL A 272 20.43 -38.65 13.94
C VAL A 272 21.52 -38.89 12.88
N ALA A 273 21.43 -38.22 11.71
CA ALA A 273 22.48 -38.25 10.69
C ALA A 273 23.78 -37.55 11.14
N LEU A 274 23.70 -36.44 11.88
CA LEU A 274 24.86 -35.70 12.35
C LEU A 274 25.66 -36.47 13.41
N ARG A 275 24.98 -37.22 14.29
CA ARG A 275 25.63 -38.11 15.29
C ARG A 275 26.38 -39.30 14.69
N SER A 276 26.06 -39.73 13.47
CA SER A 276 26.74 -40.85 12.78
C SER A 276 28.03 -40.44 12.04
N GLY A 277 28.60 -39.27 12.35
CA GLY A 277 29.90 -38.84 11.82
C GLY A 277 29.84 -38.10 10.48
N ALA A 278 28.72 -37.45 10.19
CA ALA A 278 28.59 -36.59 9.01
C ALA A 278 29.48 -35.35 9.11
N ARG A 279 30.59 -35.33 8.36
CA ARG A 279 31.38 -34.10 8.18
C ARG A 279 30.49 -32.97 7.63
N PRO A 280 30.67 -31.72 8.09
CA PRO A 280 29.71 -30.65 7.87
C PRO A 280 29.54 -30.32 6.38
N VAL A 281 28.28 -30.19 5.96
CA VAL A 281 27.82 -29.79 4.63
C VAL A 281 28.52 -28.51 4.11
N LEU A 282 28.95 -27.64 5.03
CA LEU A 282 29.77 -26.44 4.79
C LEU A 282 31.06 -26.73 4.00
N ALA A 283 31.77 -27.83 4.28
CA ALA A 283 32.99 -28.19 3.55
C ALA A 283 32.71 -28.65 2.10
N ARG A 284 31.47 -29.05 1.79
CA ARG A 284 31.03 -29.46 0.44
C ARG A 284 30.51 -28.25 -0.34
N ALA A 285 29.81 -27.33 0.32
CA ALA A 285 29.41 -26.04 -0.25
C ALA A 285 30.64 -25.15 -0.56
N TRP A 286 31.63 -25.11 0.33
CA TRP A 286 32.90 -24.42 0.12
C TRP A 286 33.71 -25.01 -1.05
N ARG A 287 33.70 -26.34 -1.20
CA ARG A 287 34.27 -27.02 -2.38
C ARG A 287 33.50 -26.73 -3.66
N TRP A 288 32.16 -26.64 -3.63
CA TRP A 288 31.35 -26.27 -4.78
C TRP A 288 31.62 -24.83 -5.24
N LEU A 289 31.76 -23.87 -4.32
CA LEU A 289 32.14 -22.49 -4.62
C LEU A 289 33.57 -22.35 -5.20
N ARG A 290 34.48 -23.25 -4.82
CA ARG A 290 35.88 -23.28 -5.29
C ARG A 290 36.13 -24.16 -6.51
N THR A 291 35.20 -25.03 -6.89
CA THR A 291 35.41 -25.93 -8.04
C THR A 291 34.98 -25.22 -9.32
N GLU A 292 35.95 -24.82 -10.15
CA GLU A 292 35.70 -24.37 -11.50
C GLU A 292 35.22 -25.55 -12.34
N ARG A 293 33.94 -25.54 -12.73
CA ARG A 293 33.45 -26.46 -13.77
C ARG A 293 33.83 -25.89 -15.15
N PRO A 294 34.51 -26.67 -16.01
CA PRO A 294 34.95 -26.18 -17.31
C PRO A 294 33.75 -26.06 -18.27
N GLY A 295 33.36 -24.83 -18.59
CA GLY A 295 32.32 -24.52 -19.58
C GLY A 295 32.02 -23.01 -19.65
N PRO A 296 32.03 -22.36 -20.83
CA PRO A 296 31.84 -20.91 -20.97
C PRO A 296 30.49 -20.42 -20.41
N GLY A 297 29.41 -21.17 -20.63
CA GLY A 297 28.07 -20.81 -20.14
C GLY A 297 27.92 -20.81 -18.62
N HIS A 298 28.67 -21.67 -17.91
CA HIS A 298 28.62 -21.71 -16.45
C HIS A 298 29.34 -20.52 -15.80
N ARG A 299 30.44 -20.05 -16.41
CA ARG A 299 31.13 -18.84 -15.98
C ARG A 299 30.25 -17.60 -16.17
N GLY A 300 29.56 -17.51 -17.31
CA GLY A 300 28.59 -16.44 -17.58
C GLY A 300 27.46 -16.40 -16.55
N ALA A 301 26.80 -17.54 -16.30
CA ALA A 301 25.74 -17.63 -15.29
C ALA A 301 26.21 -17.33 -13.86
N ARG A 302 27.43 -17.76 -13.50
CA ARG A 302 28.04 -17.46 -12.20
C ARG A 302 28.35 -15.97 -12.05
N ALA A 303 28.92 -15.34 -13.08
CA ALA A 303 29.21 -13.91 -13.08
C ALA A 303 27.92 -13.08 -12.96
N LEU A 304 26.90 -13.41 -13.75
CA LEU A 304 25.58 -12.78 -13.66
C LEU A 304 24.95 -12.97 -12.28
N GLY A 305 25.06 -14.17 -11.69
CA GLY A 305 24.56 -14.43 -10.35
C GLY A 305 25.27 -13.62 -9.26
N LEU A 306 26.60 -13.46 -9.35
CA LEU A 306 27.38 -12.65 -8.41
C LEU A 306 27.08 -11.15 -8.57
N VAL A 307 26.89 -10.67 -9.81
CA VAL A 307 26.49 -9.27 -10.09
C VAL A 307 25.07 -9.01 -9.59
N ALA A 308 24.13 -9.91 -9.85
CA ALA A 308 22.76 -9.79 -9.34
C ALA A 308 22.72 -9.82 -7.81
N LEU A 309 23.50 -10.70 -7.17
CA LEU A 309 23.63 -10.76 -5.72
C LEU A 309 24.23 -9.47 -5.15
N GLY A 310 25.30 -8.94 -5.77
CA GLY A 310 25.90 -7.66 -5.42
C GLY A 310 24.92 -6.49 -5.57
N GLY A 311 24.13 -6.47 -6.65
CA GLY A 311 23.09 -5.47 -6.88
C GLY A 311 21.99 -5.50 -5.81
N VAL A 312 21.50 -6.69 -5.46
CA VAL A 312 20.50 -6.86 -4.38
C VAL A 312 21.05 -6.40 -3.02
N LEU A 313 22.32 -6.70 -2.73
CA LEU A 313 23.01 -6.25 -1.51
C LEU A 313 23.13 -4.73 -1.40
N VAL A 314 23.34 -4.04 -2.53
CA VAL A 314 23.47 -2.57 -2.58
C VAL A 314 22.11 -1.88 -2.51
N VAL A 315 21.11 -2.38 -3.24
CA VAL A 315 19.80 -1.72 -3.35
C VAL A 315 18.90 -2.03 -2.13
N HIS A 316 19.03 -3.20 -1.51
CA HIS A 316 18.14 -3.64 -0.42
C HIS A 316 18.89 -4.19 0.81
N PRO A 317 19.78 -3.39 1.44
CA PRO A 317 20.62 -3.86 2.55
C PRO A 317 19.80 -4.36 3.77
N GLY A 318 18.69 -3.70 4.09
CA GLY A 318 17.81 -4.09 5.20
C GLY A 318 17.11 -5.44 5.00
N ALA A 319 16.69 -5.73 3.76
CA ALA A 319 16.08 -7.02 3.41
C ALA A 319 17.11 -8.15 3.51
N VAL A 320 18.35 -7.90 3.04
CA VAL A 320 19.42 -8.90 3.12
C VAL A 320 19.80 -9.19 4.58
N LEU A 321 19.96 -8.15 5.41
CA LEU A 321 20.23 -8.32 6.84
C LEU A 321 19.12 -9.11 7.55
N SER A 322 17.86 -8.83 7.21
CA SER A 322 16.71 -9.55 7.76
C SER A 322 16.70 -11.03 7.34
N VAL A 323 17.03 -11.33 6.08
CA VAL A 323 17.16 -12.71 5.59
C VAL A 323 18.32 -13.42 6.26
N LEU A 324 19.49 -12.77 6.41
CA LEU A 324 20.64 -13.33 7.11
C LEU A 324 20.34 -13.59 8.59
N ALA A 325 19.68 -12.66 9.28
CA ALA A 325 19.25 -12.82 10.66
C ALA A 325 18.23 -13.95 10.82
N ALA A 326 17.28 -14.07 9.89
CA ALA A 326 16.33 -15.18 9.85
C ALA A 326 17.02 -16.53 9.60
N LEU A 327 18.00 -16.58 8.70
CA LEU A 327 18.81 -17.78 8.44
C LEU A 327 19.66 -18.17 9.66
N LEU A 328 20.32 -17.20 10.29
CA LEU A 328 21.08 -17.40 11.53
C LEU A 328 20.18 -17.91 12.65
N GLY A 329 19.04 -17.26 12.89
CA GLY A 329 18.05 -17.66 13.87
C GLY A 329 17.47 -19.05 13.59
N ALA A 330 17.13 -19.35 12.34
CA ALA A 330 16.66 -20.67 11.93
C ALA A 330 17.74 -21.74 12.12
N THR A 331 19.01 -21.44 11.83
CA THR A 331 20.14 -22.37 11.99
C THR A 331 20.44 -22.62 13.48
N ALA A 332 20.44 -21.56 14.30
CA ALA A 332 20.63 -21.66 15.75
C ALA A 332 19.48 -22.40 16.43
N GLY A 333 18.23 -22.08 16.08
CA GLY A 333 17.05 -22.80 16.56
C GLY A 333 17.07 -24.27 16.13
N PHE A 334 17.44 -24.55 14.88
CA PHE A 334 17.60 -25.91 14.37
C PHE A 334 18.69 -26.68 15.12
N ALA A 335 19.85 -26.06 15.38
CA ALA A 335 20.93 -26.67 16.16
C ALA A 335 20.47 -26.99 17.59
N GLY A 336 19.76 -26.06 18.25
CA GLY A 336 19.18 -26.27 19.58
C GLY A 336 18.13 -27.40 19.62
N LEU A 337 17.31 -27.52 18.59
CA LEU A 337 16.34 -28.62 18.45
C LEU A 337 17.05 -29.98 18.26
N VAL A 338 18.09 -30.01 17.44
CA VAL A 338 18.90 -31.22 17.23
C VAL A 338 19.56 -31.66 18.54
N GLU A 339 20.16 -30.74 19.30
CA GLU A 339 20.74 -30.99 20.62
C GLU A 339 19.68 -31.49 21.63
N GLY A 340 18.52 -30.84 21.70
CA GLY A 340 17.43 -31.23 22.61
C GLY A 340 16.84 -32.60 22.30
N PHE A 341 16.59 -32.90 21.02
CA PHE A 341 16.15 -34.23 20.59
C PHE A 341 17.24 -35.29 20.78
N ALA A 342 18.52 -34.91 20.64
CA ALA A 342 19.65 -35.80 20.90
C ALA A 342 19.72 -36.23 22.37
N VAL A 343 19.32 -35.38 23.32
CA VAL A 343 19.16 -35.75 24.74
C VAL A 343 17.97 -36.70 24.94
N LEU A 344 16.84 -36.43 24.27
CA LEU A 344 15.61 -37.23 24.37
C LEU A 344 15.75 -38.64 23.73
N LEU A 345 16.42 -38.74 22.58
CA LEU A 345 16.61 -40.00 21.82
C LEU A 345 17.65 -40.93 22.45
N VAL A 346 18.56 -40.44 23.30
CA VAL A 346 19.45 -41.32 24.09
C VAL A 346 18.65 -42.25 25.01
N HIS A 347 17.42 -41.87 25.37
CA HIS A 347 16.50 -42.70 26.15
C HIS A 347 15.69 -43.72 25.32
N VAL A 348 15.56 -43.55 24.01
CA VAL A 348 14.73 -44.40 23.15
C VAL A 348 15.60 -45.19 22.19
N ARG A 349 15.97 -46.42 22.58
CA ARG A 349 16.69 -47.36 21.70
C ARG A 349 15.74 -47.94 20.66
N GLY A 350 16.15 -48.00 19.39
CA GLY A 350 15.50 -48.86 18.38
C GLY A 350 15.09 -48.24 17.04
N LEU A 351 15.52 -47.01 16.70
CA LEU A 351 15.25 -46.45 15.36
C LEU A 351 16.34 -46.82 14.36
N ASP A 352 15.94 -47.49 13.29
CA ASP A 352 16.81 -47.84 12.16
C ASP A 352 17.13 -46.58 11.34
N VAL A 353 18.40 -46.18 11.29
CA VAL A 353 18.82 -44.87 10.76
C VAL A 353 19.44 -45.03 9.37
N PRO A 354 18.87 -44.39 8.33
CA PRO A 354 19.49 -44.35 7.00
C PRO A 354 20.82 -43.59 7.00
N GLY A 355 21.73 -43.96 6.10
CA GLY A 355 23.01 -43.27 5.94
C GLY A 355 22.88 -41.80 5.51
N ILE A 356 23.86 -40.96 5.89
CA ILE A 356 23.89 -39.50 5.67
C ILE A 356 23.71 -39.11 4.20
N ASP A 357 24.33 -39.84 3.27
CA ASP A 357 24.24 -39.53 1.84
C ASP A 357 22.82 -39.78 1.27
N GLU A 358 22.09 -40.75 1.84
CA GLU A 358 20.71 -41.05 1.47
C GLU A 358 19.77 -39.93 1.96
N ILE A 359 19.97 -39.46 3.20
CA ILE A 359 19.25 -38.32 3.79
C ILE A 359 19.51 -37.05 2.98
N ALA A 360 20.77 -36.76 2.64
CA ALA A 360 21.15 -35.61 1.82
C ALA A 360 20.57 -35.69 0.39
N GLY A 361 20.53 -36.89 -0.20
CA GLY A 361 19.85 -37.14 -1.47
C GLY A 361 18.36 -36.82 -1.42
N GLN A 362 17.69 -37.23 -0.35
CA GLN A 362 16.26 -36.99 -0.15
C GLN A 362 15.92 -35.54 0.14
N VAL A 363 16.68 -34.86 0.99
CA VAL A 363 16.51 -33.42 1.23
C VAL A 363 16.61 -32.66 -0.09
N ARG A 364 17.62 -32.95 -0.92
CA ARG A 364 17.75 -32.32 -2.26
C ARG A 364 16.57 -32.61 -3.18
N ALA A 365 16.05 -33.84 -3.16
CA ALA A 365 14.86 -34.18 -3.96
C ALA A 365 13.62 -33.41 -3.47
N GLN A 366 13.45 -33.23 -2.16
CA GLN A 366 12.32 -32.49 -1.60
C GLN A 366 12.47 -30.98 -1.73
N LEU A 367 13.68 -30.44 -1.70
CA LEU A 367 13.92 -29.02 -1.99
C LEU A 367 13.45 -28.64 -3.40
N LYS A 368 13.53 -29.55 -4.38
CA LYS A 368 12.93 -29.32 -5.71
C LYS A 368 11.40 -29.21 -5.64
N VAL A 369 10.75 -30.00 -4.79
CA VAL A 369 9.29 -29.93 -4.57
C VAL A 369 8.93 -28.62 -3.87
N GLY A 370 9.66 -28.25 -2.81
CA GLY A 370 9.48 -26.96 -2.12
C GLY A 370 9.69 -25.76 -3.04
N ALA A 371 10.72 -25.80 -3.90
CA ALA A 371 10.96 -24.78 -4.92
C ALA A 371 9.81 -24.73 -5.95
N GLY A 372 9.27 -25.88 -6.36
CA GLY A 372 8.10 -25.95 -7.24
C GLY A 372 6.85 -25.29 -6.64
N ILE A 373 6.59 -25.49 -5.34
CA ILE A 373 5.49 -24.82 -4.62
C ILE A 373 5.69 -23.30 -4.64
N LEU A 374 6.89 -22.84 -4.29
CA LEU A 374 7.22 -21.41 -4.28
C LEU A 374 7.10 -20.76 -5.66
N LEU A 375 7.63 -21.41 -6.70
CA LEU A 375 7.52 -20.94 -8.08
C LEU A 375 6.07 -20.95 -8.57
N GLY A 376 5.27 -21.93 -8.17
CA GLY A 376 3.84 -21.97 -8.45
C GLY A 376 3.09 -20.79 -7.81
N THR A 377 3.34 -20.52 -6.53
CA THR A 377 2.79 -19.35 -5.82
C THR A 377 3.20 -18.05 -6.49
N MET A 378 4.49 -17.90 -6.82
CA MET A 378 5.00 -16.73 -7.55
C MET A 378 4.31 -16.56 -8.91
N GLY A 379 4.18 -17.65 -9.68
CA GLY A 379 3.49 -17.64 -10.96
C GLY A 379 2.02 -17.24 -10.84
N ALA A 380 1.31 -17.71 -9.80
CA ALA A 380 -0.07 -17.32 -9.53
C ALA A 380 -0.19 -15.83 -9.16
N LEU A 381 0.74 -15.30 -8.37
CA LEU A 381 0.79 -13.87 -8.04
C LEU A 381 1.07 -13.02 -9.28
N VAL A 382 2.01 -13.44 -10.14
CA VAL A 382 2.28 -12.75 -11.42
C VAL A 382 1.06 -12.79 -12.35
N ALA A 383 0.38 -13.93 -12.45
CA ALA A 383 -0.85 -14.04 -13.24
C ALA A 383 -1.95 -13.13 -12.70
N ALA A 384 -2.15 -13.08 -11.38
CA ALA A 384 -3.10 -12.17 -10.75
C ALA A 384 -2.74 -10.71 -11.02
N ALA A 385 -1.46 -10.35 -10.92
CA ALA A 385 -0.97 -9.01 -11.27
C ALA A 385 -1.28 -8.67 -12.73
N LEU A 386 -1.03 -9.57 -13.68
CA LEU A 386 -1.30 -9.34 -15.10
C LEU A 386 -2.79 -9.16 -15.41
N VAL A 387 -3.68 -9.81 -14.65
CA VAL A 387 -5.13 -9.64 -14.81
C VAL A 387 -5.62 -8.33 -14.19
N LEU A 388 -5.02 -7.90 -13.08
CA LEU A 388 -5.45 -6.73 -12.30
C LEU A 388 -4.80 -5.42 -12.75
N VAL A 389 -3.65 -5.46 -13.43
CA VAL A 389 -2.98 -4.27 -13.97
C VAL A 389 -3.81 -3.71 -15.13
N PRO A 390 -4.30 -2.46 -15.05
CA PRO A 390 -5.00 -1.83 -16.16
C PRO A 390 -4.10 -1.80 -17.40
N SER A 391 -4.62 -2.28 -18.54
CA SER A 391 -3.93 -2.16 -19.82
C SER A 391 -3.81 -0.67 -20.19
N TYR A 392 -2.59 -0.12 -20.08
CA TYR A 392 -2.30 1.22 -20.56
C TYR A 392 -2.26 1.20 -22.09
N GLU A 393 -3.06 2.02 -22.75
CA GLU A 393 -2.69 2.49 -24.09
C GLU A 393 -1.60 3.54 -23.88
N ARG A 394 -0.35 3.14 -24.05
CA ARG A 394 0.75 4.10 -24.15
C ARG A 394 0.63 4.77 -25.52
N VAL A 395 -0.09 5.89 -25.57
CA VAL A 395 -0.04 6.78 -26.73
C VAL A 395 1.35 7.43 -26.73
N TRP A 396 2.19 7.01 -27.67
CA TRP A 396 3.46 7.67 -27.93
C TRP A 396 3.18 9.01 -28.62
N LEU A 397 3.17 10.11 -27.85
CA LEU A 397 3.12 11.48 -28.39
C LEU A 397 4.54 11.97 -28.64
N GLU A 398 5.17 11.48 -29.71
CA GLU A 398 6.36 12.15 -30.24
C GLU A 398 5.92 13.40 -31.02
N GLY A 399 5.87 14.54 -30.32
CA GLY A 399 6.22 15.91 -30.76
C GLY A 399 5.72 16.50 -32.09
N ALA A 400 4.92 15.79 -32.89
CA ALA A 400 4.57 16.18 -34.26
C ALA A 400 3.24 16.96 -34.33
N GLY A 401 2.54 17.13 -33.21
CA GLY A 401 1.19 17.70 -33.16
C GLY A 401 1.05 19.02 -32.42
N CYS A 402 -0.18 19.53 -32.33
CA CYS A 402 -0.54 20.70 -31.51
C CYS A 402 -0.82 20.21 -30.09
N ASN A 403 -0.19 20.82 -29.09
CA ASN A 403 -0.19 20.29 -27.72
C ASN A 403 0.16 18.79 -27.65
N GLY A 404 1.16 18.37 -28.43
CA GLY A 404 1.61 16.98 -28.54
C GLY A 404 0.88 16.09 -29.54
N ALA A 405 -0.35 16.40 -29.99
CA ALA A 405 -1.16 15.51 -30.84
C ALA A 405 -1.61 16.12 -32.18
N VAL A 406 -1.38 15.42 -33.30
CA VAL A 406 -1.72 15.93 -34.65
C VAL A 406 -3.23 16.15 -34.80
N ALA A 407 -4.02 15.27 -34.18
CA ALA A 407 -5.48 15.38 -34.19
C ALA A 407 -5.98 16.70 -33.58
N LEU A 408 -5.29 17.24 -32.57
CA LEU A 408 -5.69 18.48 -31.90
C LEU A 408 -5.51 19.71 -32.79
N CYS A 409 -4.66 19.67 -33.81
CA CYS A 409 -4.43 20.82 -34.69
C CYS A 409 -5.67 21.25 -35.48
N ALA A 410 -6.64 20.35 -35.69
CA ALA A 410 -7.90 20.65 -36.38
C ALA A 410 -9.08 20.92 -35.42
N VAL A 411 -8.85 20.82 -34.11
CA VAL A 411 -9.92 20.94 -33.11
C VAL A 411 -10.04 22.41 -32.65
N PRO A 412 -11.25 22.99 -32.67
CA PRO A 412 -11.50 24.32 -32.10
C PRO A 412 -11.13 24.40 -30.61
N LEU A 413 -10.66 25.57 -30.15
CA LEU A 413 -10.17 25.78 -28.78
C LEU A 413 -11.18 25.36 -27.70
N ASP A 414 -12.46 25.67 -27.91
CA ASP A 414 -13.59 25.35 -27.00
C ASP A 414 -13.89 23.85 -26.89
N ARG A 415 -13.29 23.02 -27.75
CA ARG A 415 -13.45 21.57 -27.77
C ARG A 415 -12.19 20.81 -27.33
N VAL A 416 -11.15 21.53 -26.92
CA VAL A 416 -9.92 20.96 -26.38
C VAL A 416 -9.93 21.10 -24.86
N VAL A 417 -9.57 20.01 -24.16
CA VAL A 417 -9.43 20.02 -22.70
C VAL A 417 -8.02 20.49 -22.35
N PHE A 418 -7.93 21.57 -21.57
CA PHE A 418 -6.66 22.12 -21.09
C PHE A 418 -6.51 21.87 -19.60
N ALA A 419 -5.45 21.14 -19.21
CA ALA A 419 -5.02 21.11 -17.82
C ALA A 419 -4.66 22.54 -17.41
N THR A 420 -5.31 23.04 -16.35
CA THR A 420 -5.25 24.44 -15.93
C THR A 420 -4.88 24.55 -14.47
N THR A 421 -3.93 25.42 -14.13
CA THR A 421 -3.55 25.69 -12.74
C THR A 421 -4.18 26.99 -12.24
N HIS A 422 -4.83 26.94 -11.09
CA HIS A 422 -5.40 28.10 -10.39
C HIS A 422 -4.29 28.89 -9.69
N ASN A 423 -4.23 30.22 -9.83
CA ASN A 423 -3.14 31.06 -9.30
C ASN A 423 -1.75 30.52 -9.68
N SER A 424 -1.48 30.34 -10.98
CA SER A 424 -0.31 29.61 -11.47
C SER A 424 1.04 30.14 -10.98
N MET A 425 1.12 31.41 -10.58
CA MET A 425 2.35 32.01 -10.03
C MET A 425 2.60 31.68 -8.55
N ALA A 426 1.59 31.26 -7.81
CA ALA A 426 1.68 31.09 -6.36
C ALA A 426 2.40 29.79 -6.03
N ALA A 427 3.73 29.83 -6.04
CA ALA A 427 4.58 28.65 -5.99
C ALA A 427 5.55 28.65 -4.80
N GLY A 428 5.75 27.49 -4.18
CA GLY A 428 6.57 27.33 -2.98
C GLY A 428 8.08 27.35 -3.23
N ASP A 429 8.51 27.02 -4.46
CA ASP A 429 9.90 27.16 -4.91
C ASP A 429 10.27 28.58 -5.34
N GLU A 430 9.28 29.46 -5.49
CA GLU A 430 9.47 30.87 -5.84
C GLU A 430 9.73 31.72 -4.57
N PRO A 431 10.77 32.57 -4.55
CA PRO A 431 11.13 33.34 -3.37
C PRO A 431 10.01 34.26 -2.88
N GLY A 432 9.72 34.21 -1.58
CA GLY A 432 8.85 35.19 -0.90
C GLY A 432 7.36 34.84 -0.87
N TRP A 433 6.95 33.73 -1.52
CA TRP A 433 5.59 33.20 -1.40
C TRP A 433 5.37 32.52 -0.05
N LEU A 434 4.39 33.00 0.71
CA LEU A 434 4.04 32.49 2.04
C LEU A 434 2.87 31.51 2.01
N ILE A 435 2.01 31.62 0.99
CA ILE A 435 0.80 30.80 0.83
C ILE A 435 0.77 30.29 -0.62
N PRO A 436 1.65 29.35 -0.98
CA PRO A 436 1.70 28.84 -2.34
C PRO A 436 0.51 27.90 -2.61
N ASN A 437 -0.03 27.99 -3.83
CA ASN A 437 -1.01 27.03 -4.36
C ASN A 437 -0.35 25.84 -5.07
N HIS A 438 0.90 26.02 -5.51
CA HIS A 438 1.69 25.02 -6.23
C HIS A 438 3.04 24.80 -5.56
N GLU A 439 3.60 23.60 -5.70
CA GLU A 439 4.97 23.34 -5.25
C GLU A 439 6.01 24.06 -6.12
N VAL A 440 5.70 24.22 -7.41
CA VAL A 440 6.61 24.70 -8.44
C VAL A 440 6.06 25.87 -9.25
N GLY A 441 6.95 26.73 -9.73
CA GLY A 441 6.62 27.89 -10.56
C GLY A 441 6.05 27.56 -11.95
N ILE A 442 5.67 28.60 -12.70
CA ILE A 442 5.03 28.47 -14.03
C ILE A 442 5.89 27.67 -15.02
N GLY A 443 7.22 27.81 -14.97
CA GLY A 443 8.13 27.11 -15.88
C GLY A 443 8.01 25.59 -15.79
N PRO A 444 8.24 24.99 -14.60
CA PRO A 444 8.00 23.57 -14.36
C PRO A 444 6.56 23.12 -14.67
N GLN A 445 5.53 23.89 -14.30
CA GLN A 445 4.14 23.55 -14.64
C GLN A 445 3.93 23.36 -16.15
N LEU A 446 4.52 24.24 -16.97
CA LEU A 446 4.50 24.11 -18.43
C LEU A 446 5.25 22.86 -18.92
N ALA A 447 6.35 22.49 -18.26
CA ALA A 447 7.08 21.25 -18.59
C ALA A 447 6.25 19.99 -18.28
N ASP A 448 5.41 20.02 -17.25
CA ASP A 448 4.54 18.91 -16.84
C ASP A 448 3.25 18.78 -17.68
N GLY A 449 3.05 19.67 -18.67
CA GLY A 449 1.93 19.60 -19.61
C GLY A 449 0.75 20.50 -19.28
N VAL A 450 0.85 21.38 -18.27
CA VAL A 450 -0.16 22.42 -18.01
C VAL A 450 -0.21 23.39 -19.19
N ARG A 451 -1.41 23.71 -19.67
CA ARG A 451 -1.61 24.62 -20.81
C ARG A 451 -2.66 25.71 -20.57
N GLY A 452 -3.39 25.64 -19.46
CA GLY A 452 -4.16 26.76 -18.92
C GLY A 452 -3.43 27.37 -17.74
N LEU A 453 -3.27 28.68 -17.72
CA LEU A 453 -2.69 29.42 -16.60
C LEU A 453 -3.71 30.45 -16.13
N MET A 454 -4.11 30.38 -14.87
CA MET A 454 -4.92 31.43 -14.25
C MET A 454 -3.99 32.36 -13.49
N ILE A 455 -4.00 33.63 -13.86
CA ILE A 455 -3.11 34.63 -13.31
C ILE A 455 -3.87 35.85 -12.77
N ASP A 456 -3.36 36.36 -11.66
CA ASP A 456 -3.72 37.62 -11.04
C ASP A 456 -2.61 38.67 -11.27
N VAL A 457 -2.96 39.94 -11.54
CA VAL A 457 -2.04 41.01 -11.94
C VAL A 457 -2.28 42.34 -11.18
N PHE A 458 -1.72 42.46 -9.99
CA PHE A 458 -1.92 43.64 -9.14
C PHE A 458 -0.86 44.73 -9.34
N TYR A 459 -1.24 45.98 -9.04
CA TYR A 459 -0.29 47.06 -8.83
C TYR A 459 0.41 46.92 -7.47
N GLY A 460 1.73 47.02 -7.50
CA GLY A 460 2.53 46.99 -6.29
C GLY A 460 3.80 47.83 -6.40
N ALA A 461 4.41 48.05 -5.25
CA ALA A 461 5.66 48.78 -5.15
C ALA A 461 6.61 48.12 -4.14
N PRO A 462 7.91 47.99 -4.45
CA PRO A 462 8.88 47.39 -3.54
C PRO A 462 8.93 48.09 -2.17
N ALA A 463 9.06 47.33 -1.09
CA ALA A 463 9.36 47.82 0.26
C ALA A 463 10.07 46.74 1.08
N GLN A 464 11.27 47.05 1.60
CA GLN A 464 12.04 46.20 2.53
C GLN A 464 12.10 44.70 2.15
N GLY A 465 12.39 44.38 0.88
CA GLY A 465 12.50 42.99 0.40
C GLY A 465 11.17 42.29 0.14
N ARG A 466 10.05 43.00 0.21
CA ARG A 466 8.71 42.56 -0.23
C ARG A 466 8.12 43.55 -1.24
N VAL A 467 6.90 43.28 -1.69
CA VAL A 467 6.11 44.16 -2.55
C VAL A 467 4.85 44.56 -1.79
N LEU A 468 4.61 45.86 -1.63
CA LEU A 468 3.37 46.38 -1.06
C LEU A 468 2.31 46.49 -2.15
N THR A 469 1.10 46.02 -1.85
CA THR A 469 -0.07 46.14 -2.74
C THR A 469 -0.63 47.55 -2.70
N GLU A 470 -0.84 48.13 -3.88
CA GLU A 470 -1.48 49.44 -4.03
C GLU A 470 -3.01 49.31 -4.07
N LEU A 471 -3.62 49.31 -2.88
CA LEU A 471 -5.09 49.17 -2.74
C LEU A 471 -5.92 50.38 -3.21
N ALA A 472 -5.26 51.49 -3.59
CA ALA A 472 -5.96 52.69 -4.03
C ALA A 472 -6.69 52.49 -5.38
N ASP A 473 -6.12 51.64 -6.25
CA ASP A 473 -6.67 51.34 -7.58
C ASP A 473 -7.55 50.08 -7.57
N GLU A 474 -7.53 49.32 -6.48
CA GLU A 474 -8.28 48.08 -6.25
C GLU A 474 -9.66 48.33 -5.64
N ALA A 475 -10.47 49.21 -6.25
CA ALA A 475 -11.74 49.66 -5.68
C ALA A 475 -12.71 48.51 -5.34
N LYS A 476 -12.72 47.44 -6.14
CA LYS A 476 -13.53 46.24 -5.90
C LYS A 476 -13.03 45.45 -4.69
N SER A 477 -11.73 45.17 -4.64
CA SER A 477 -11.09 44.41 -3.56
C SER A 477 -11.18 45.18 -2.24
N ARG A 478 -10.97 46.50 -2.27
CA ARG A 478 -11.17 47.38 -1.12
C ARG A 478 -12.60 47.35 -0.61
N ALA A 479 -13.62 47.37 -1.49
CA ALA A 479 -15.02 47.25 -1.09
C ALA A 479 -15.35 45.88 -0.46
N VAL A 480 -14.69 44.80 -0.88
CA VAL A 480 -14.80 43.49 -0.21
C VAL A 480 -14.21 43.56 1.20
N TYR A 481 -12.99 44.10 1.35
CA TYR A 481 -12.35 44.21 2.67
C TYR A 481 -13.12 45.12 3.62
N GLU A 482 -13.61 46.27 3.15
CA GLU A 482 -14.43 47.18 3.94
C GLU A 482 -15.73 46.53 4.42
N ARG A 483 -16.32 45.60 3.65
CA ARG A 483 -17.50 44.84 4.10
C ARG A 483 -17.19 43.84 5.22
N VAL A 484 -16.01 43.23 5.20
CA VAL A 484 -15.63 42.19 6.18
C VAL A 484 -15.14 42.79 7.48
N VAL A 485 -14.26 43.79 7.42
CA VAL A 485 -13.57 44.34 8.62
C VAL A 485 -13.91 45.80 8.93
N GLY A 486 -14.74 46.45 8.10
CA GLY A 486 -15.09 47.87 8.25
C GLY A 486 -13.99 48.81 7.74
N ARG A 487 -14.36 50.05 7.38
CA ARG A 487 -13.41 51.07 6.88
C ARG A 487 -12.27 51.36 7.85
N GLU A 488 -12.60 51.54 9.13
CA GLU A 488 -11.60 51.78 10.19
C GLU A 488 -10.66 50.57 10.38
N GLY A 489 -11.19 49.35 10.21
CA GLY A 489 -10.41 48.11 10.26
C GLY A 489 -9.43 48.00 9.09
N VAL A 490 -9.86 48.31 7.86
CA VAL A 490 -8.98 48.38 6.69
C VAL A 490 -7.88 49.42 6.89
N GLU A 491 -8.22 50.63 7.35
CA GLU A 491 -7.23 51.68 7.60
C GLU A 491 -6.25 51.33 8.73
N ALA A 492 -6.72 50.68 9.80
CA ALA A 492 -5.86 50.18 10.86
C ALA A 492 -4.90 49.10 10.35
N ALA A 493 -5.40 48.15 9.55
CA ALA A 493 -4.58 47.12 8.92
C ALA A 493 -3.51 47.74 8.01
N LEU A 494 -3.85 48.77 7.22
CA LEU A 494 -2.88 49.46 6.37
C LEU A 494 -1.81 50.21 7.17
N ARG A 495 -2.15 50.82 8.31
CA ARG A 495 -1.17 51.44 9.22
C ARG A 495 -0.25 50.42 9.88
N ILE A 496 -0.78 49.26 10.29
CA ILE A 496 0.02 48.18 10.86
C ILE A 496 0.97 47.63 9.80
N ARG A 497 0.46 47.42 8.58
CA ARG A 497 1.24 46.99 7.42
C ARG A 497 2.42 47.93 7.13
N SER A 498 2.19 49.24 7.02
CA SER A 498 3.26 50.20 6.74
C SER A 498 4.30 50.29 7.86
N ARG A 499 3.91 50.08 9.13
CA ARG A 499 4.85 49.97 10.25
C ARG A 499 5.72 48.72 10.20
N LEU A 500 5.15 47.58 9.79
CA LEU A 500 5.84 46.29 9.76
C LEU A 500 6.74 46.13 8.53
N LEU A 501 6.30 46.64 7.38
CA LEU A 501 6.97 46.44 6.08
C LEU A 501 7.68 47.70 5.55
N GLY A 502 7.54 48.82 6.26
CA GLY A 502 8.06 50.12 5.84
C GLY A 502 7.21 50.80 4.77
N GLU A 503 7.71 51.96 4.33
CA GLU A 503 7.16 52.68 3.19
C GLU A 503 7.67 52.10 1.87
N SER A 504 6.95 52.35 0.78
CA SER A 504 7.40 51.99 -0.55
C SER A 504 8.74 52.65 -0.88
N THR A 505 9.71 51.85 -1.30
CA THR A 505 11.08 52.29 -1.64
C THR A 505 11.34 52.32 -3.14
N GLY A 506 10.39 51.88 -3.96
CA GLY A 506 10.56 51.68 -5.40
C GLY A 506 9.44 52.29 -6.23
N ARG A 507 9.59 52.21 -7.55
CA ARG A 507 8.54 52.63 -8.49
C ARG A 507 7.43 51.58 -8.52
N ARG A 508 6.19 52.07 -8.62
CA ARG A 508 5.00 51.31 -8.96
C ARG A 508 5.22 50.46 -10.22
N ALA A 509 4.85 49.19 -10.15
CA ALA A 509 4.90 48.23 -11.24
C ALA A 509 3.77 47.18 -11.10
N LEU A 510 3.63 46.33 -12.11
CA LEU A 510 2.69 45.21 -12.09
C LEU A 510 3.38 43.94 -11.59
N TYR A 511 2.67 43.22 -10.74
CA TYR A 511 3.14 41.99 -10.11
C TYR A 511 2.08 40.90 -10.24
N LEU A 512 2.55 39.68 -10.43
CA LEU A 512 1.76 38.48 -10.25
C LEU A 512 1.68 38.19 -8.75
N CYS A 513 0.51 38.38 -8.16
CA CYS A 513 0.25 38.11 -6.74
C CYS A 513 -1.22 37.81 -6.50
N HIS A 514 -1.57 37.17 -5.38
CA HIS A 514 -2.96 36.80 -5.07
C HIS A 514 -3.55 37.69 -3.97
N GLY A 515 -4.23 38.76 -4.36
CA GLY A 515 -4.87 39.74 -3.47
C GLY A 515 -3.89 40.69 -2.77
N PHE A 516 -2.92 40.15 -2.01
CA PHE A 516 -1.88 40.91 -1.32
C PHE A 516 -0.49 40.46 -1.76
N CYS A 517 0.19 41.28 -2.56
CA CYS A 517 1.57 41.11 -3.01
C CYS A 517 2.59 40.99 -1.87
N GLU A 518 2.25 41.43 -0.65
CA GLU A 518 3.07 41.26 0.54
C GLU A 518 3.26 39.78 0.93
N LEU A 519 2.32 38.92 0.52
CA LEU A 519 2.29 37.48 0.80
C LEU A 519 3.03 36.64 -0.24
N GLY A 520 3.52 37.27 -1.30
CA GLY A 520 4.17 36.63 -2.43
C GLY A 520 3.91 37.43 -3.70
N ALA A 521 4.97 37.81 -4.40
CA ALA A 521 4.85 38.60 -5.61
C ALA A 521 5.99 38.27 -6.56
N THR A 522 5.65 37.99 -7.81
CA THR A 522 6.61 37.85 -8.91
C THR A 522 6.43 39.04 -9.86
N PRO A 523 7.49 39.74 -10.29
CA PRO A 523 7.35 40.78 -11.32
C PRO A 523 6.62 40.23 -12.55
N LEU A 524 5.62 40.96 -13.06
CA LEU A 524 4.81 40.49 -14.20
C LEU A 524 5.69 40.18 -15.42
N ASP A 525 6.68 41.03 -15.67
CA ASP A 525 7.59 40.87 -16.79
C ASP A 525 8.45 39.59 -16.68
N GLU A 526 8.80 39.17 -15.47
CA GLU A 526 9.49 37.91 -15.22
C GLU A 526 8.60 36.70 -15.53
N GLY A 527 7.38 36.66 -14.99
CA GLY A 527 6.43 35.59 -15.28
C GLY A 527 6.10 35.46 -16.78
N LEU A 528 5.85 36.59 -17.45
CA LEU A 528 5.59 36.62 -18.90
C LEU A 528 6.83 36.19 -19.71
N ARG A 529 8.06 36.53 -19.28
CA ARG A 529 9.29 36.06 -19.94
C ARG A 529 9.45 34.54 -19.81
N THR A 530 9.03 33.94 -18.70
CA THR A 530 9.02 32.47 -18.55
C THR A 530 8.08 31.81 -19.54
N ILE A 531 6.84 32.30 -19.65
CA ILE A 531 5.86 31.81 -20.64
C ILE A 531 6.38 32.00 -22.08
N ALA A 532 6.92 33.18 -22.39
CA ALA A 532 7.44 33.48 -23.72
C ALA A 532 8.64 32.59 -24.10
N ARG A 533 9.53 32.27 -23.14
CA ARG A 533 10.64 31.33 -23.38
C ARG A 533 10.12 29.94 -23.72
N PHE A 534 9.11 29.45 -23.01
CA PHE A 534 8.49 28.17 -23.28
C PHE A 534 7.87 28.13 -24.69
N LEU A 535 7.02 29.09 -25.04
CA LEU A 535 6.38 29.12 -26.37
C LEU A 535 7.38 29.21 -27.53
N ARG A 536 8.53 29.86 -27.35
CA ARG A 536 9.60 29.87 -28.37
C ARG A 536 10.26 28.50 -28.55
N GLY A 537 10.43 27.74 -27.48
CA GLY A 537 10.95 26.37 -27.52
C GLY A 537 9.92 25.35 -28.04
N HIS A 538 8.63 25.68 -27.93
CA HIS A 538 7.52 24.79 -28.24
C HIS A 538 6.50 25.48 -29.16
N PRO A 539 6.83 25.73 -30.44
CA PRO A 539 6.02 26.57 -31.34
C PRO A 539 4.68 25.96 -31.77
N ARG A 540 4.41 24.70 -31.41
CA ARG A 540 3.13 24.01 -31.67
C ARG A 540 2.25 23.91 -30.43
N GLU A 541 2.69 24.50 -29.31
CA GLU A 541 1.91 24.53 -28.08
C GLU A 541 1.04 25.79 -28.06
N VAL A 542 -0.22 25.60 -27.67
CA VAL A 542 -1.23 26.64 -27.48
C VAL A 542 -1.53 26.71 -25.99
N LEU A 543 -1.43 27.93 -25.45
CA LEU A 543 -1.72 28.25 -24.05
C LEU A 543 -2.99 29.09 -23.94
N VAL A 544 -3.77 28.84 -22.89
CA VAL A 544 -4.86 29.69 -22.46
C VAL A 544 -4.40 30.42 -21.20
N ILE A 545 -4.41 31.75 -21.23
CA ILE A 545 -4.10 32.58 -20.06
C ILE A 545 -5.39 33.29 -19.65
N VAL A 546 -5.83 33.04 -18.41
CA VAL A 546 -7.00 33.67 -17.81
C VAL A 546 -6.51 34.69 -16.80
N VAL A 547 -6.79 35.98 -17.05
CA VAL A 547 -6.50 37.07 -16.11
C VAL A 547 -7.74 37.24 -15.21
N GLN A 548 -7.57 37.09 -13.90
CA GLN A 548 -8.67 36.87 -12.95
C GLN A 548 -9.12 38.13 -12.18
N ASP A 549 -8.30 39.17 -12.17
CA ASP A 549 -8.39 40.36 -11.29
C ASP A 549 -9.16 41.56 -11.87
#